data_AF-A0A9E4W6S6-F1
#
_entry.id   AF-A0A9E4W6S6-F1
#
_cell.length_a   1.000
_cell.length_b   1.000
_cell.length_c   1.000
_cell.angle_alpha   90.00
_cell.angle_beta   90.00
_cell.angle_gamma   90.00
#
_symmetry.space_group_name_H-M   'P 1'
#
loop_
_entity.id
_entity.type
_entity.pdbx_description
1 polymer ?
#
loop_
_entity_poly.entity_id
_entity_poly.type
_entity_poly.pdbx_seq_one_letter_code
_entity_poly.pdbx_strand_id
1 'polypeptide(L)'
;SLLCYVTPKEHLGLPDADDVRDGVIAYKIAAHAADLARGNSKARERDDELSRARYSFDWNRQFELSLDPERARELHDESLGHDAFKDAEFCSMCGPKFCSMHISRHLGEEKPKHFTGEDELIELTDKS
;
A
#
# COMPACT_ATOMS: atom_id res chain seq x y z
N SER A 1 -11.67 25.99 -4.08
CA SER A 1 -11.55 25.66 -5.52
C SER A 1 -11.98 24.21 -5.71
N LEU A 2 -12.45 23.84 -6.90
CA LEU A 2 -12.91 22.50 -7.26
C LEU A 2 -12.12 22.00 -8.48
N LEU A 3 -11.72 20.72 -8.48
CA LEU A 3 -11.09 20.07 -9.64
C LEU A 3 -12.13 19.15 -10.30
N CYS A 4 -12.47 19.43 -11.56
CA CYS A 4 -13.26 18.49 -12.36
C CYS A 4 -12.33 17.39 -12.87
N TYR A 5 -12.66 16.14 -12.57
CA TYR A 5 -11.89 14.98 -12.98
C TYR A 5 -11.94 14.73 -14.49
N VAL A 6 -10.92 14.04 -14.99
CA VAL A 6 -10.76 13.61 -16.37
C VAL A 6 -10.54 12.10 -16.35
N THR A 7 -11.29 11.35 -17.14
CA THR A 7 -11.18 9.89 -17.21
C THR A 7 -10.13 9.48 -18.25
N PRO A 8 -9.61 8.23 -18.20
CA PRO A 8 -8.71 7.72 -19.23
C PRO A 8 -9.30 7.77 -20.66
N LYS A 9 -10.62 7.72 -20.79
CA LYS A 9 -11.33 7.79 -22.09
C LYS A 9 -11.68 9.21 -22.54
N GLU A 10 -11.23 10.25 -21.86
CA GLU A 10 -11.44 11.63 -22.33
C GLU A 10 -10.92 11.80 -23.77
N HIS A 11 -11.75 12.39 -24.63
CA HIS A 11 -11.52 12.50 -26.09
C HIS A 11 -11.48 11.18 -26.88
N LEU A 12 -11.77 10.03 -26.27
CA LEU A 12 -11.71 8.70 -26.90
C LEU A 12 -13.07 7.98 -26.92
N GLY A 13 -13.91 8.17 -25.90
CA GLY A 13 -15.22 7.53 -25.82
C GLY A 13 -15.94 7.78 -24.50
N LEU A 14 -17.05 7.05 -24.29
CA LEU A 14 -17.76 7.09 -23.02
C LEU A 14 -17.04 6.19 -21.99
N PRO A 15 -16.87 6.67 -20.74
CA PRO A 15 -16.22 5.89 -19.69
C PRO A 15 -17.11 4.73 -19.21
N ASP A 16 -16.49 3.62 -18.87
CA ASP A 16 -17.11 2.55 -18.07
C ASP A 16 -16.82 2.76 -16.57
N ALA A 17 -17.21 1.79 -15.73
CA ALA A 17 -17.07 1.90 -14.28
C ALA A 17 -15.60 2.01 -13.82
N ASP A 18 -14.69 1.32 -14.51
CA ASP A 18 -13.27 1.32 -14.16
C ASP A 18 -12.62 2.64 -14.56
N ASP A 19 -12.96 3.18 -15.74
CA ASP A 19 -12.52 4.53 -16.15
C ASP A 19 -12.95 5.62 -15.15
N VAL A 20 -14.17 5.51 -14.62
CA VAL A 20 -14.68 6.44 -13.61
C VAL A 20 -13.91 6.28 -12.30
N ARG A 21 -13.68 5.04 -11.83
CA ARG A 21 -12.88 4.78 -10.62
C ARG A 21 -11.49 5.38 -10.75
N ASP A 22 -10.79 5.10 -11.84
CA ASP A 22 -9.43 5.59 -12.09
C ASP A 22 -9.36 7.12 -12.11
N GLY A 23 -10.30 7.77 -12.82
CA GLY A 23 -10.37 9.22 -12.85
C GLY A 23 -10.63 9.83 -11.46
N VAL A 24 -11.54 9.25 -10.68
CA VAL A 24 -11.85 9.72 -9.32
C VAL A 24 -10.66 9.54 -8.39
N ILE A 25 -9.99 8.39 -8.41
CA ILE A 25 -8.82 8.14 -7.56
C ILE A 25 -7.66 9.06 -7.95
N ALA A 26 -7.38 9.24 -9.24
CA ALA A 26 -6.34 10.16 -9.73
C ALA A 26 -6.57 11.59 -9.23
N TYR A 27 -7.81 12.07 -9.27
CA TYR A 27 -8.14 13.41 -8.79
C TYR A 27 -8.20 13.52 -7.26
N LYS A 28 -8.54 12.46 -6.52
CA LYS A 28 -8.36 12.41 -5.06
C LYS A 28 -6.89 12.54 -4.69
N ILE A 29 -5.99 11.86 -5.40
CA ILE A 29 -4.54 12.00 -5.21
C ILE A 29 -4.11 13.46 -5.47
N ALA A 30 -4.53 14.04 -6.60
CA ALA A 30 -4.18 15.42 -6.96
C ALA A 30 -4.69 16.44 -5.91
N ALA A 31 -5.94 16.29 -5.45
CA ALA A 31 -6.52 17.14 -4.43
C ALA A 31 -5.78 17.02 -3.09
N HIS A 32 -5.49 15.79 -2.65
CA HIS A 32 -4.73 15.53 -1.42
C HIS A 32 -3.31 16.09 -1.49
N ALA A 33 -2.62 15.93 -2.62
CA ALA A 33 -1.30 16.51 -2.85
C ALA A 33 -1.34 18.04 -2.79
N ALA A 34 -2.37 18.68 -3.36
CA ALA A 34 -2.57 20.12 -3.24
C ALA A 34 -2.83 20.56 -1.79
N ASP A 35 -3.59 19.79 -1.01
CA ASP A 35 -3.81 20.05 0.41
C ASP A 35 -2.52 19.97 1.23
N LEU A 36 -1.67 18.97 0.97
CA LEU A 36 -0.34 18.87 1.58
C LEU A 36 0.53 20.08 1.24
N ALA A 37 0.60 20.47 -0.03
CA ALA A 37 1.40 21.61 -0.48
C ALA A 37 0.93 22.93 0.14
N ARG A 38 -0.35 23.04 0.49
CA ARG A 38 -0.95 24.19 1.17
C ARG A 38 -0.81 24.15 2.69
N GLY A 39 -0.17 23.11 3.24
CA GLY A 39 0.06 22.98 4.68
C GLY A 39 -1.15 22.48 5.46
N ASN A 40 -2.08 21.76 4.84
CA ASN A 40 -3.22 21.16 5.55
C ASN A 40 -2.73 20.07 6.52
N SER A 41 -2.86 20.33 7.82
CA SER A 41 -2.37 19.42 8.88
C SER A 41 -3.06 18.05 8.87
N LYS A 42 -4.36 17.99 8.54
CA LYS A 42 -5.11 16.72 8.48
C LYS A 42 -4.67 15.86 7.30
N ALA A 43 -4.34 16.48 6.17
CA ALA A 43 -3.79 15.77 5.03
C ALA A 43 -2.43 15.14 5.41
N ARG A 44 -1.59 15.88 6.13
CA ARG A 44 -0.31 15.38 6.62
C ARG A 44 -0.47 14.24 7.64
N GLU A 45 -1.40 14.39 8.58
CA GLU A 45 -1.69 13.37 9.59
C GLU A 45 -2.07 12.02 8.96
N ARG A 46 -2.94 12.03 7.95
CA ARG A 46 -3.31 10.83 7.20
C ARG A 46 -2.09 10.15 6.55
N ASP A 47 -1.19 10.93 5.94
CA ASP A 47 0.01 10.39 5.30
C ASP A 47 0.99 9.81 6.31
N ASP A 48 1.17 10.48 7.46
CA ASP A 48 2.01 9.98 8.52
C ASP A 48 1.41 8.71 9.17
N GLU A 49 0.09 8.62 9.33
CA GLU A 49 -0.60 7.39 9.79
C GLU A 49 -0.39 6.22 8.83
N LEU A 50 -0.61 6.44 7.52
CA LEU A 50 -0.41 5.40 6.51
C LEU A 50 1.04 4.96 6.47
N SER A 51 1.99 5.90 6.58
CA SER A 51 3.42 5.60 6.60
C SER A 51 3.84 4.85 7.87
N ARG A 52 3.23 5.14 9.02
CA ARG A 52 3.44 4.38 10.25
C ARG A 52 2.93 2.95 10.13
N ALA A 53 1.72 2.76 9.61
CA ALA A 53 1.16 1.42 9.36
C ALA A 53 2.05 0.61 8.41
N ARG A 54 2.54 1.24 7.34
CA ARG A 54 3.51 0.63 6.41
C ARG A 54 4.80 0.19 7.11
N TYR A 55 5.38 1.08 7.92
CA TYR A 55 6.63 0.79 8.62
C TYR A 55 6.48 -0.23 9.76
N SER A 56 5.27 -0.40 10.29
CA SER A 56 4.96 -1.44 11.29
C SER A 56 4.43 -2.74 10.69
N PHE A 57 4.38 -2.85 9.35
CA PHE A 57 3.80 -3.99 8.64
C PHE A 57 2.36 -4.31 9.01
N ASP A 58 1.60 -3.30 9.42
CA ASP A 58 0.15 -3.44 9.62
C ASP A 58 -0.55 -3.29 8.25
N TRP A 59 -0.56 -4.40 7.51
CA TRP A 59 -1.08 -4.45 6.14
C TRP A 59 -2.55 -4.04 6.06
N ASN A 60 -3.37 -4.54 6.98
CA ASN A 60 -4.80 -4.22 7.01
C ASN A 60 -5.02 -2.73 7.27
N ARG A 61 -4.31 -2.15 8.24
CA ARG A 61 -4.41 -0.71 8.49
C ARG A 61 -3.89 0.12 7.31
N GLN A 62 -2.82 -0.32 6.65
CA GLN A 62 -2.31 0.34 5.44
C GLN A 62 -3.37 0.35 4.32
N PHE A 63 -4.08 -0.77 4.10
CA PHE A 63 -5.14 -0.83 3.09
C PHE A 63 -6.30 0.08 3.43
N GLU A 64 -6.80 0.01 4.67
CA GLU A 64 -7.90 0.87 5.17
C GLU A 64 -7.61 2.36 4.99
N LEU A 65 -6.36 2.76 5.23
CA LEU A 65 -5.93 4.15 5.13
C LEU A 65 -5.72 4.61 3.69
N SER A 66 -5.59 3.70 2.72
CA SER A 66 -5.34 4.05 1.32
C SER A 66 -6.55 4.76 0.67
N LEU A 67 -6.34 5.41 -0.48
CA LEU A 67 -7.44 6.08 -1.20
C LEU A 67 -8.37 5.10 -1.90
N ASP A 68 -7.89 3.87 -2.10
CA ASP A 68 -8.61 2.76 -2.71
C ASP A 68 -8.23 1.44 -2.01
N PRO A 69 -8.87 1.13 -0.86
CA PRO A 69 -8.53 -0.03 -0.03
C PRO A 69 -8.67 -1.37 -0.74
N GLU A 70 -9.68 -1.52 -1.58
CA GLU A 70 -9.93 -2.75 -2.34
C GLU A 70 -8.78 -2.98 -3.33
N ARG A 71 -8.42 -1.96 -4.12
CA ARG A 71 -7.33 -2.08 -5.10
C ARG A 71 -5.98 -2.34 -4.44
N ALA A 72 -5.72 -1.69 -3.30
CA ALA A 72 -4.47 -1.89 -2.56
C ALA A 72 -4.34 -3.33 -2.04
N ARG A 73 -5.44 -3.93 -1.58
CA ARG A 73 -5.49 -5.33 -1.14
C ARG A 73 -5.33 -6.29 -2.32
N GLU A 74 -6.08 -6.07 -3.40
CA GLU A 74 -5.98 -6.88 -4.63
C GLU A 74 -4.53 -6.96 -5.12
N LEU A 75 -3.85 -5.81 -5.26
CA LEU A 75 -2.47 -5.75 -5.76
C LEU A 75 -1.46 -6.46 -4.85
N HIS A 76 -1.66 -6.43 -3.53
CA HIS A 76 -0.82 -7.19 -2.61
C HIS A 76 -1.08 -8.70 -2.75
N ASP A 77 -2.36 -9.07 -2.86
CA ASP A 77 -2.82 -10.46 -2.83
C ASP A 77 -2.59 -11.19 -4.16
N GLU A 78 -2.37 -10.46 -5.26
CA GLU A 78 -1.93 -11.01 -6.55
C GLU A 78 -0.68 -11.89 -6.43
N SER A 79 0.25 -11.54 -5.53
CA SER A 79 1.46 -12.33 -5.27
C SER A 79 1.43 -13.03 -3.91
N LEU A 80 0.76 -12.45 -2.92
CA LEU A 80 0.77 -12.92 -1.52
C LEU A 80 -0.66 -13.07 -0.98
N GLY A 81 -1.46 -13.90 -1.67
CA GLY A 81 -2.90 -14.02 -1.43
C GLY A 81 -3.30 -14.76 -0.15
N HIS A 82 -2.40 -15.52 0.47
CA HIS A 82 -2.71 -16.20 1.74
C HIS A 82 -2.81 -15.19 2.89
N ASP A 83 -3.83 -15.32 3.75
CA ASP A 83 -4.08 -14.36 4.85
C ASP A 83 -2.89 -14.21 5.80
N ALA A 84 -2.10 -15.27 5.98
CA ALA A 84 -0.87 -15.24 6.78
C ALA A 84 0.16 -14.19 6.31
N PHE A 85 0.13 -13.79 5.02
CA PHE A 85 1.02 -12.74 4.53
C PHE A 85 0.62 -11.34 5.01
N LYS A 86 -0.57 -11.15 5.62
CA LYS A 86 -0.97 -9.87 6.24
C LYS A 86 -0.31 -9.60 7.57
N ASP A 87 0.37 -10.59 8.13
CA ASP A 87 1.22 -10.45 9.31
C ASP A 87 2.72 -10.46 8.95
N ALA A 88 3.05 -10.64 7.66
CA ALA A 88 4.44 -10.73 7.21
C ALA A 88 5.15 -9.38 7.21
N GLU A 89 6.38 -9.36 7.72
CA GLU A 89 7.26 -8.18 7.68
C GLU A 89 7.98 -7.99 6.33
N PHE A 90 7.33 -8.38 5.22
CA PHE A 90 7.84 -8.20 3.86
C PHE A 90 6.71 -8.24 2.83
N CYS A 91 7.03 -7.89 1.58
CA CYS A 91 6.16 -8.07 0.43
C CYS A 91 6.89 -8.80 -0.70
N SER A 92 6.18 -9.15 -1.77
CA SER A 92 6.73 -9.88 -2.93
C SER A 92 7.85 -9.13 -3.65
N MET A 93 7.93 -7.80 -3.51
CA MET A 93 8.91 -6.98 -4.22
C MET A 93 10.35 -7.24 -3.77
N CYS A 94 10.59 -7.43 -2.46
CA CYS A 94 11.93 -7.65 -1.91
C CYS A 94 12.07 -9.02 -1.22
N GLY A 95 10.95 -9.65 -0.89
CA GLY A 95 10.94 -10.87 -0.09
C GLY A 95 11.45 -10.67 1.35
N PRO A 96 11.48 -11.76 2.14
CA PRO A 96 11.81 -11.71 3.57
C PRO A 96 13.24 -11.23 3.84
N LYS A 97 14.19 -11.61 2.97
CA LYS A 97 15.63 -11.39 3.21
C LYS A 97 16.10 -9.97 2.90
N PHE A 98 15.42 -9.25 2.02
CA PHE A 98 15.92 -7.97 1.47
C PHE A 98 15.00 -6.78 1.73
N CYS A 99 13.93 -6.94 2.50
CA CYS A 99 13.05 -5.82 2.83
C CYS A 99 13.79 -4.76 3.66
N SER A 100 13.90 -3.54 3.12
CA SER A 100 14.63 -2.44 3.75
C SER A 100 14.01 -1.98 5.07
N MET A 101 12.68 -1.99 5.18
CA MET A 101 11.98 -1.59 6.41
C MET A 101 12.20 -2.60 7.53
N HIS A 102 12.11 -3.90 7.23
CA HIS A 102 12.41 -4.97 8.17
C HIS A 102 13.85 -4.87 8.68
N ILE A 103 14.82 -4.80 7.76
CA ILE A 103 16.24 -4.64 8.11
C ILE A 103 16.41 -3.40 9.00
N SER A 104 15.80 -2.28 8.65
CA SER A 104 15.90 -1.02 9.40
C SER A 104 15.33 -1.12 10.82
N ARG A 105 14.24 -1.88 11.03
CA ARG A 105 13.62 -2.08 12.35
C ARG A 105 14.47 -2.93 13.28
N HIS A 106 15.20 -3.89 12.72
CA HIS A 106 16.01 -4.84 13.47
C HIS A 106 17.50 -4.48 13.48
N LEU A 107 17.86 -3.25 13.09
CA LEU A 107 19.24 -2.76 13.21
C LEU A 107 19.69 -2.81 14.68
N GLY A 108 20.78 -3.53 14.94
CA GLY A 108 21.37 -3.66 16.28
C GLY A 108 20.84 -4.84 17.09
N GLU A 109 19.90 -5.63 16.58
CA GLU A 109 19.55 -6.93 17.16
C GLU A 109 20.59 -7.98 16.74
N GLU A 110 21.15 -8.74 17.69
CA GLU A 110 22.12 -9.80 17.39
C GLU A 110 21.53 -10.92 16.51
N LYS A 111 20.21 -11.10 16.58
CA LYS A 111 19.41 -11.94 15.69
C LYS A 111 18.08 -11.22 15.43
N PRO A 112 17.85 -10.67 14.23
CA PRO A 112 16.54 -10.11 13.89
C PRO A 112 15.48 -11.17 14.14
N LYS A 113 14.43 -10.80 14.88
CA LYS A 113 13.31 -11.71 15.14
C LYS A 113 12.75 -12.17 13.80
N HIS A 114 12.92 -13.45 13.49
CA HIS A 114 12.19 -14.05 12.38
C HIS A 114 10.71 -13.99 12.70
N PHE A 115 9.90 -13.62 11.71
CA PHE A 115 8.46 -13.66 11.86
C PHE A 115 8.04 -15.12 12.13
N THR A 116 7.10 -15.34 13.06
CA THR A 116 6.62 -16.68 13.37
C THR A 116 5.91 -17.26 12.15
N GLY A 117 6.49 -18.30 11.53
CA GLY A 117 5.99 -18.86 10.26
C GLY A 117 6.74 -18.36 9.03
N GLU A 118 7.85 -17.63 9.18
CA GLU A 118 8.71 -17.21 8.06
C GLU A 118 9.19 -18.40 7.22
N ASP A 119 9.60 -19.51 7.84
CA ASP A 119 10.01 -20.72 7.10
C ASP A 119 8.84 -21.36 6.32
N GLU A 120 7.63 -21.37 6.89
CA GLU A 120 6.41 -21.84 6.21
C GLU A 120 6.01 -20.92 5.04
N LEU A 121 6.12 -19.60 5.23
CA LEU A 121 5.82 -18.61 4.20
C LEU A 121 6.87 -18.59 3.10
N ILE A 122 8.15 -18.79 3.43
CA ILE A 122 9.24 -18.99 2.48
C ILE A 122 8.97 -20.24 1.65
N GLU A 123 8.62 -21.36 2.30
CA GLU A 123 8.23 -22.59 1.59
C GLU A 123 7.00 -22.39 0.69
N LEU A 124 6.03 -21.57 1.10
CA LEU A 124 4.88 -21.22 0.28
C LEU A 124 5.28 -20.38 -0.95
N THR A 125 6.22 -19.44 -0.80
CA THR A 125 6.74 -18.64 -1.92
C THR A 125 7.69 -19.40 -2.85
N ASP A 126 8.42 -20.42 -2.35
CA ASP A 126 9.32 -21.25 -3.17
C ASP A 126 8.57 -22.36 -3.95
N LYS A 127 7.30 -22.64 -3.59
CA LYS A 127 6.44 -23.65 -4.24
C LYS A 127 5.44 -23.08 -5.24
N SER A 128 5.32 -21.75 -5.35
CA SER A 128 4.39 -21.04 -6.26
C SER A 128 5.04 -20.66 -7.59
#